data_AF-A0A2S7XR34-F1
#
_entry.id   AF-A0A2S7XR34-F1
#
_cell.length_a   1.000
_cell.length_b   1.000
_cell.length_c   1.000
_cell.angle_alpha   90.00
_cell.angle_beta   90.00
_cell.angle_gamma   90.00
#
_symmetry.space_group_name_H-M   'P 1'
#
loop_
_entity.id
_entity.type
_entity.pdbx_description
1 polymer ?
#
loop_
_entity_poly.entity_id
_entity_poly.type
_entity_poly.pdbx_seq_one_letter_code
_entity_poly.pdbx_strand_id
1 'polypeptide(L)'
;MAKRSFKINNLVFGSGETQMNIKKLIVLLALFFATTVQADNVESVSELLRLPAYCKGTQQIREISGDPVPIEEYIKRYGLGYNHLHHYCWALNSENNAVYMSDRDLAHSKIFHAISDIDYVLRNNHDPKFFFLPEIYVSKARILFKLNQPDDAVPWLKKAIALRPNYSPAYARISDYYVEKGDKAEAVKILKQGIAKSNKSDMLIHRLRELESQGGDAAKSGKIK
;
A
#
# COMPACT_ATOMS: atom_id res chain seq x y z
N MET A 1 82.53 -23.44 23.22
CA MET A 1 81.99 -23.30 24.58
C MET A 1 80.83 -22.30 24.51
N ALA A 2 79.62 -22.47 25.01
CA ALA A 2 79.03 -23.41 25.96
C ALA A 2 77.52 -23.59 25.65
N LYS A 3 76.94 -24.62 26.27
CA LYS A 3 75.58 -25.16 26.16
C LYS A 3 74.47 -24.14 26.48
N ARG A 4 73.29 -24.33 25.89
CA ARG A 4 72.03 -24.42 26.66
C ARG A 4 70.96 -25.23 25.92
N SER A 5 70.56 -26.30 26.59
CA SER A 5 69.51 -27.25 26.27
C SER A 5 68.14 -26.72 26.72
N PHE A 6 67.07 -27.05 25.99
CA PHE A 6 65.73 -27.07 26.56
C PHE A 6 64.91 -28.26 26.03
N LYS A 7 64.16 -28.85 26.96
CA LYS A 7 63.49 -30.15 26.88
C LYS A 7 62.29 -30.15 25.94
N ILE A 8 62.07 -31.31 25.31
CA ILE A 8 60.91 -31.69 24.52
C ILE A 8 59.92 -32.37 25.46
N ASN A 9 58.68 -31.89 25.53
CA ASN A 9 57.56 -32.65 26.10
C ASN A 9 56.59 -32.99 24.98
N ASN A 10 56.43 -34.29 24.75
CA ASN A 10 55.43 -34.90 23.86
C ASN A 10 54.03 -34.78 24.45
N LEU A 11 53.04 -34.45 23.61
CA LEU A 11 51.64 -34.87 23.81
C LEU A 11 51.02 -35.27 22.46
N VAL A 12 51.02 -36.60 22.26
CA VAL A 12 50.01 -37.50 21.66
C VAL A 12 49.05 -36.94 20.59
N PHE A 13 49.17 -37.47 19.37
CA PHE A 13 48.15 -37.42 18.32
C PHE A 13 47.07 -38.49 18.56
N GLY A 14 45.82 -38.08 18.70
CA GLY A 14 44.64 -38.95 18.64
C GLY A 14 44.08 -38.99 17.23
N SER A 15 44.03 -40.17 16.63
CA SER A 15 43.34 -40.45 15.37
C SER A 15 41.83 -40.58 15.62
N GLY A 16 41.04 -39.74 14.94
CA GLY A 16 39.59 -39.78 15.00
C GLY A 16 38.99 -39.01 13.82
N GLU A 17 38.85 -39.70 12.69
CA GLU A 17 38.09 -39.22 11.53
C GLU A 17 36.65 -38.89 11.95
N THR A 18 36.29 -37.60 11.93
CA THR A 18 34.89 -37.20 11.96
C THR A 18 34.43 -37.04 10.51
N GLN A 19 33.78 -38.08 10.00
CA GLN A 19 32.95 -38.03 8.79
C GLN A 19 31.90 -36.92 8.96
N MET A 20 32.20 -35.76 8.40
CA MET A 20 31.29 -34.62 8.35
C MET A 20 30.15 -34.97 7.38
N ASN A 21 28.98 -35.24 7.96
CA ASN A 21 27.77 -35.70 7.28
C ASN A 21 27.34 -34.73 6.17
N ILE A 22 27.52 -35.11 4.90
CA ILE A 22 27.20 -34.32 3.69
C ILE A 22 25.74 -33.81 3.72
N LYS A 23 24.83 -34.52 4.43
CA LYS A 23 23.44 -34.08 4.60
C LYS A 23 23.27 -32.79 5.41
N LYS A 24 24.23 -32.40 6.26
CA LYS A 24 24.20 -31.11 6.97
C LYS A 24 24.72 -29.93 6.14
N LEU A 25 25.48 -30.19 5.08
CA LEU A 25 25.99 -29.14 4.19
C LEU A 25 24.91 -28.65 3.20
N ILE A 26 23.98 -29.53 2.81
CA ILE A 26 22.86 -29.18 1.92
C ILE A 26 21.84 -28.25 2.61
N VAL A 27 21.68 -28.37 3.93
CA VAL A 27 20.75 -27.53 4.71
C VAL A 27 21.27 -26.09 4.89
N LEU A 28 22.60 -25.87 4.81
CA LEU A 28 23.20 -24.53 4.92
C LEU A 28 23.23 -23.74 3.60
N LEU A 29 23.06 -24.40 2.45
CA LEU A 29 23.03 -23.77 1.13
C LEU A 29 21.61 -23.37 0.67
N ALA A 30 20.57 -23.85 1.35
CA ALA A 30 19.17 -23.52 1.02
C ALA A 30 18.68 -22.17 1.57
N LEU A 31 19.51 -21.41 2.29
CA LEU A 31 19.14 -20.16 2.96
C LEU A 31 19.51 -18.88 2.17
N PHE A 32 19.99 -18.99 0.93
CA PHE A 32 20.48 -17.83 0.16
C PHE A 32 19.73 -17.51 -1.14
N PHE A 33 18.47 -17.96 -1.26
CA PHE A 33 17.53 -17.37 -2.22
C PHE A 33 16.38 -16.70 -1.49
N ALA A 34 16.68 -15.85 -0.51
CA ALA A 34 15.79 -14.73 -0.24
C ALA A 34 15.93 -13.81 -1.46
N THR A 35 14.99 -13.89 -2.40
CA THR A 35 14.83 -12.82 -3.37
C THR A 35 14.71 -11.56 -2.53
N THR A 36 15.69 -10.68 -2.65
CA THR A 36 15.59 -9.36 -2.05
C THR A 36 14.35 -8.76 -2.66
N VAL A 37 13.31 -8.60 -1.85
CA VAL A 37 12.18 -7.77 -2.23
C VAL A 37 12.76 -6.40 -2.56
N GLN A 38 12.90 -6.08 -3.85
CA GLN A 38 13.23 -4.73 -4.25
C GLN A 38 12.04 -3.84 -3.88
N ALA A 39 12.33 -2.68 -3.30
CA ALA A 39 11.36 -1.60 -3.15
C ALA A 39 10.76 -1.29 -4.52
N ASP A 40 9.44 -1.21 -4.63
CA ASP A 40 8.75 -0.98 -5.91
C ASP A 40 8.70 0.53 -6.21
N ASN A 41 9.89 1.09 -6.40
CA ASN A 41 10.08 2.49 -6.74
C ASN A 41 9.42 2.79 -8.10
N VAL A 42 9.23 4.07 -8.39
CA VAL A 42 8.98 4.49 -9.78
C VAL A 42 10.32 4.46 -10.48
N GLU A 43 10.45 3.74 -11.59
CA GLU A 43 11.72 3.57 -12.31
C GLU A 43 11.66 4.10 -13.75
N SER A 44 10.45 4.37 -14.27
CA SER A 44 10.25 4.80 -15.65
C SER A 44 9.25 5.94 -15.81
N VAL A 45 9.38 6.68 -16.93
CA VAL A 45 8.40 7.68 -17.34
C VAL A 45 7.02 7.04 -17.57
N SER A 46 6.97 5.80 -18.07
CA SER A 46 5.71 5.06 -18.28
C SER A 46 4.95 4.80 -16.98
N GLU A 47 5.67 4.44 -15.91
CA GLU A 47 5.09 4.32 -14.56
C GLU A 47 4.60 5.66 -14.04
N LEU A 48 5.44 6.70 -14.17
CA LEU A 48 5.08 8.05 -13.74
C LEU A 48 3.80 8.56 -14.40
N LEU A 49 3.58 8.28 -15.68
CA LEU A 49 2.37 8.70 -16.41
C LEU A 49 1.08 8.04 -15.87
N ARG A 50 1.19 6.95 -15.10
CA ARG A 50 0.06 6.28 -14.44
C ARG A 50 -0.18 6.80 -13.01
N LEU A 51 0.59 7.79 -12.56
CA LEU A 51 0.49 8.37 -11.23
C LEU A 51 -0.14 9.77 -11.27
N PRO A 52 -0.71 10.22 -10.14
CA PRO A 52 -1.18 11.60 -10.02
C PRO A 52 -0.06 12.62 -10.28
N ALA A 53 -0.42 13.75 -10.89
CA ALA A 53 0.55 14.75 -11.34
C ALA A 53 1.44 15.30 -10.22
N TYR A 54 0.99 15.29 -8.95
CA TYR A 54 1.82 15.73 -7.83
C TYR A 54 3.01 14.79 -7.57
N CYS A 55 2.98 13.52 -8.02
CA CYS A 55 4.08 12.58 -7.80
C CYS A 55 5.37 13.02 -8.50
N LYS A 56 5.28 13.76 -9.62
CA LYS A 56 6.44 14.23 -10.38
C LYS A 56 7.41 15.06 -9.55
N GLY A 57 6.92 15.81 -8.56
CA GLY A 57 7.76 16.70 -7.75
C GLY A 57 8.33 16.06 -6.49
N THR A 58 8.02 14.79 -6.21
CA THR A 58 8.46 14.12 -4.98
C THR A 58 9.92 13.67 -5.07
N GLN A 59 10.56 13.41 -3.93
CA GLN A 59 11.93 12.89 -3.90
C GLN A 59 12.05 11.61 -4.73
N GLN A 60 13.20 11.39 -5.36
CA GLN A 60 13.51 10.26 -6.25
C GLN A 60 12.71 10.27 -7.57
N ILE A 61 11.39 10.47 -7.54
CA ILE A 61 10.55 10.55 -8.74
C ILE A 61 10.90 11.79 -9.59
N ARG A 62 11.31 12.89 -8.95
CA ARG A 62 11.66 14.12 -9.67
C ARG A 62 12.83 13.95 -10.64
N GLU A 63 13.77 13.05 -10.34
CA GLU A 63 14.91 12.73 -11.22
C GLU A 63 14.43 12.08 -12.53
N ILE A 64 13.38 11.25 -12.46
CA ILE A 64 12.75 10.60 -13.61
C ILE A 64 11.89 11.59 -14.41
N SER A 65 11.15 12.43 -13.70
CA SER A 65 10.24 13.39 -14.34
C SER A 65 10.93 14.59 -14.99
N GLY A 66 12.15 14.91 -14.56
CA GLY A 66 12.83 16.16 -14.91
C GLY A 66 12.10 17.41 -14.40
N ASP A 67 11.29 17.30 -13.34
CA ASP A 67 10.48 18.41 -12.83
C ASP A 67 11.37 19.58 -12.36
N PRO A 68 11.32 20.74 -13.03
CA PRO A 68 12.24 21.84 -12.76
C PRO A 68 11.85 22.65 -11.51
N VAL A 69 10.65 22.41 -10.97
CA VAL A 69 10.12 23.14 -9.83
C VAL A 69 10.90 22.71 -8.57
N PRO A 70 11.46 23.66 -7.79
CA PRO A 70 12.10 23.35 -6.51
C PRO A 70 11.12 22.64 -5.56
N ILE A 71 11.62 21.66 -4.80
CA ILE A 71 10.76 20.85 -3.93
C ILE A 71 10.13 21.67 -2.80
N GLU A 72 10.80 22.75 -2.41
CA GLU A 72 10.36 23.74 -1.43
C GLU A 72 9.04 24.41 -1.85
N GLU A 73 8.78 24.58 -3.15
CA GLU A 73 7.52 25.13 -3.65
C GLU A 73 6.35 24.15 -3.46
N TYR A 74 6.61 22.84 -3.58
CA TYR A 74 5.63 21.82 -3.25
C TYR A 74 5.38 21.75 -1.74
N ILE A 75 6.44 21.79 -0.93
CA ILE A 75 6.34 21.79 0.54
C ILE A 75 5.57 23.03 1.01
N LYS A 76 5.83 24.21 0.44
CA LYS A 76 5.10 25.44 0.73
C LYS A 76 3.62 25.33 0.38
N ARG A 77 3.28 24.63 -0.71
CA ARG A 77 1.89 24.44 -1.16
C ARG A 77 1.13 23.39 -0.36
N TYR A 78 1.77 22.27 -0.05
CA TYR A 78 1.12 21.07 0.45
C TYR A 78 1.43 20.72 1.90
N GLY A 79 2.44 21.37 2.49
CA GLY A 79 2.91 21.13 3.86
C GLY A 79 4.15 20.24 3.93
N LEU A 80 4.77 20.21 5.12
CA LEU A 80 6.01 19.46 5.39
C LEU A 80 5.89 17.95 5.13
N GLY A 81 4.68 17.39 5.26
CA GLY A 81 4.41 15.98 4.95
C GLY A 81 4.72 15.59 3.50
N TYR A 82 4.82 16.57 2.59
CA TYR A 82 5.24 16.33 1.21
C TYR A 82 6.62 15.65 1.12
N ASN A 83 7.48 15.83 2.13
CA ASN A 83 8.79 15.18 2.19
C ASN A 83 8.76 13.66 2.23
N HIS A 84 7.63 13.08 2.62
CA HIS A 84 7.43 11.64 2.67
C HIS A 84 6.55 11.13 1.53
N LEU A 85 6.03 12.03 0.66
CA LEU A 85 4.98 11.68 -0.29
C LEU A 85 5.45 10.75 -1.41
N HIS A 86 6.77 10.65 -1.67
CA HIS A 86 7.30 9.67 -2.62
C HIS A 86 6.95 8.23 -2.22
N HIS A 87 6.91 7.89 -0.93
CA HIS A 87 6.43 6.58 -0.47
C HIS A 87 4.96 6.36 -0.84
N TYR A 88 4.10 7.37 -0.67
CA TYR A 88 2.71 7.23 -1.13
C TYR A 88 2.63 7.04 -2.66
N CYS A 89 3.48 7.72 -3.43
CA CYS A 89 3.57 7.52 -4.87
C CYS A 89 4.09 6.12 -5.24
N TRP A 90 5.01 5.53 -4.48
CA TRP A 90 5.44 4.14 -4.65
C TRP A 90 4.33 3.14 -4.31
N ALA A 91 3.54 3.41 -3.27
CA ALA A 91 2.37 2.59 -2.95
C ALA A 91 1.36 2.58 -4.11
N LEU A 92 1.11 3.73 -4.72
CA LEU A 92 0.25 3.83 -5.91
C LEU A 92 0.87 3.10 -7.11
N ASN A 93 2.19 3.19 -7.31
CA ASN A 93 2.88 2.47 -8.38
C ASN A 93 2.78 0.95 -8.18
N SER A 94 3.06 0.49 -6.97
CA SER A 94 2.96 -0.92 -6.57
C SER A 94 1.58 -1.49 -6.85
N GLU A 95 0.54 -0.76 -6.46
CA GLU A 95 -0.83 -1.18 -6.70
C GLU A 95 -1.18 -1.21 -8.18
N ASN A 96 -0.76 -0.20 -8.96
CA ASN A 96 -0.97 -0.17 -10.40
C ASN A 96 -0.25 -1.34 -11.10
N ASN A 97 0.99 -1.62 -10.70
CA ASN A 97 1.79 -2.70 -11.26
C ASN A 97 1.16 -4.07 -10.95
N ALA A 98 0.67 -4.28 -9.72
CA ALA A 98 0.03 -5.52 -9.28
C ALA A 98 -1.15 -5.97 -10.15
N VAL A 99 -1.87 -5.03 -10.79
CA VAL A 99 -3.02 -5.34 -11.66
C VAL A 99 -2.61 -6.12 -12.92
N TYR A 100 -1.41 -5.89 -13.42
CA TYR A 100 -0.92 -6.47 -14.68
C TYR A 100 -0.11 -7.75 -14.47
N MET A 101 0.04 -8.20 -13.22
CA MET A 101 0.85 -9.36 -12.88
C MET A 101 0.06 -10.66 -13.03
N SER A 102 0.63 -11.61 -13.75
CA SER A 102 0.09 -12.97 -13.84
C SER A 102 0.37 -13.78 -12.57
N ASP A 103 1.53 -13.57 -11.95
CA ASP A 103 1.91 -14.16 -10.67
C ASP A 103 1.12 -13.51 -9.52
N ARG A 104 0.25 -14.30 -8.89
CA ARG A 104 -0.67 -13.85 -7.84
C ARG A 104 0.04 -13.64 -6.51
N ASP A 105 1.07 -14.43 -6.21
CA ASP A 105 1.83 -14.31 -4.97
C ASP A 105 2.68 -13.05 -5.01
N LEU A 106 3.32 -12.79 -6.16
CA LEU A 106 4.06 -11.56 -6.37
C LEU A 106 3.14 -10.33 -6.39
N ALA A 107 1.97 -10.42 -7.04
CA ALA A 107 0.97 -9.35 -6.98
C ALA A 107 0.55 -9.05 -5.54
N HIS A 108 0.30 -10.09 -4.73
CA HIS A 108 -0.07 -9.94 -3.33
C HIS A 108 1.06 -9.30 -2.51
N SER A 109 2.31 -9.70 -2.74
CA SER A 109 3.49 -9.07 -2.13
C SER A 109 3.59 -7.58 -2.47
N LYS A 110 3.32 -7.17 -3.72
CA LYS A 110 3.27 -5.74 -4.10
C LYS A 110 2.20 -4.96 -3.33
N ILE A 111 1.01 -5.54 -3.14
CA ILE A 111 -0.05 -4.92 -2.33
C ILE A 111 0.37 -4.79 -0.86
N PHE A 112 1.11 -5.76 -0.32
CA PHE A 112 1.70 -5.65 1.03
C PHE A 112 2.77 -4.56 1.14
N HIS A 113 3.59 -4.33 0.12
CA HIS A 113 4.52 -3.20 0.14
C HIS A 113 3.79 -1.86 0.07
N ALA A 114 2.74 -1.78 -0.76
CA ALA A 114 1.93 -0.57 -0.86
C ALA A 114 1.34 -0.14 0.49
N ILE A 115 0.86 -1.07 1.32
CA ILE A 115 0.36 -0.72 2.66
C ILE A 115 1.49 -0.24 3.59
N SER A 116 2.68 -0.84 3.50
CA SER A 116 3.86 -0.46 4.27
C SER A 116 4.32 0.97 3.96
N ASP A 117 4.37 1.33 2.68
CA ASP A 117 4.72 2.67 2.22
C ASP A 117 3.69 3.72 2.66
N ILE A 118 2.40 3.39 2.58
CA ILE A 118 1.34 4.25 3.15
C ILE A 118 1.56 4.45 4.65
N ASP A 119 1.85 3.38 5.39
CA ASP A 119 2.11 3.46 6.83
C ASP A 119 3.35 4.26 7.18
N TYR A 120 4.38 4.21 6.33
CA TYR A 120 5.55 5.08 6.47
C TYR A 120 5.12 6.55 6.41
N VAL A 121 4.34 6.95 5.41
CA VAL A 121 3.89 8.35 5.29
C VAL A 121 3.07 8.76 6.52
N LEU A 122 2.14 7.92 6.96
CA LEU A 122 1.28 8.21 8.11
C LEU A 122 2.05 8.29 9.43
N ARG A 123 3.13 7.51 9.59
CA ARG A 123 3.97 7.51 10.79
C ARG A 123 4.88 8.74 10.86
N ASN A 124 5.40 9.18 9.72
CA ASN A 124 6.36 10.29 9.63
C ASN A 124 5.70 11.65 9.37
N ASN A 125 4.44 11.68 8.96
CA ASN A 125 3.67 12.92 8.87
C ASN A 125 3.10 13.33 10.24
N HIS A 126 3.60 14.44 10.77
CA HIS A 126 3.12 15.01 12.04
C HIS A 126 2.07 16.11 11.87
N ASP A 127 1.72 16.49 10.64
CA ASP A 127 0.66 17.48 10.37
C ASP A 127 -0.70 16.77 10.24
N PRO A 128 -1.63 16.93 11.21
CA PRO A 128 -2.94 16.29 11.17
C PRO A 128 -3.86 16.83 10.07
N LYS A 129 -3.48 17.94 9.42
CA LYS A 129 -4.22 18.57 8.32
C LYS A 129 -3.44 18.50 6.99
N PHE A 130 -2.42 17.65 6.91
CA PHE A 130 -1.65 17.47 5.70
C PHE A 130 -2.56 17.20 4.50
N PHE A 131 -2.34 17.95 3.42
CA PHE A 131 -3.28 18.13 2.31
C PHE A 131 -3.80 16.81 1.70
N PHE A 132 -2.91 15.80 1.62
CA PHE A 132 -3.18 14.51 1.00
C PHE A 132 -3.77 13.46 1.95
N LEU A 133 -3.92 13.73 3.25
CA LEU A 133 -4.42 12.74 4.22
C LEU A 133 -5.77 12.11 3.84
N PRO A 134 -6.81 12.85 3.39
CA PRO A 134 -8.07 12.21 3.00
C PRO A 134 -7.88 11.20 1.87
N GLU A 135 -7.00 11.49 0.92
CA GLU A 135 -6.68 10.59 -0.19
C GLU A 135 -5.87 9.39 0.28
N ILE A 136 -4.82 9.61 1.07
CA ILE A 136 -3.98 8.54 1.65
C ILE A 136 -4.83 7.58 2.48
N TYR A 137 -5.78 8.09 3.27
CA TYR A 137 -6.70 7.25 4.04
C TYR A 137 -7.65 6.43 3.16
N VAL A 138 -8.17 7.01 2.07
CA VAL A 138 -8.98 6.26 1.09
C VAL A 138 -8.15 5.19 0.38
N SER A 139 -6.92 5.50 0.01
CA SER A 139 -5.98 4.54 -0.58
C SER A 139 -5.62 3.43 0.41
N LYS A 140 -5.36 3.76 1.69
CA LYS A 140 -5.11 2.76 2.74
C LYS A 140 -6.26 1.78 2.88
N ALA A 141 -7.49 2.29 2.97
CA ALA A 141 -8.69 1.46 3.05
C ALA A 141 -8.84 0.56 1.82
N ARG A 142 -8.61 1.10 0.62
CA ARG A 142 -8.65 0.32 -0.62
C ARG A 142 -7.61 -0.80 -0.63
N ILE A 143 -6.39 -0.55 -0.17
CA ILE A 143 -5.36 -1.58 -0.04
C ILE A 143 -5.75 -2.63 1.00
N LEU A 144 -6.29 -2.22 2.16
CA LEU A 144 -6.80 -3.15 3.17
C LEU A 144 -7.92 -4.05 2.64
N PHE A 145 -8.84 -3.52 1.81
CA PHE A 145 -9.82 -4.35 1.12
C PHE A 145 -9.17 -5.38 0.18
N LYS A 146 -8.14 -4.98 -0.60
CA LYS A 146 -7.37 -5.92 -1.44
C LYS A 146 -6.62 -6.99 -0.64
N LEU A 147 -6.24 -6.67 0.60
CA LEU A 147 -5.62 -7.60 1.56
C LEU A 147 -6.66 -8.43 2.35
N ASN A 148 -7.95 -8.35 1.99
CA ASN A 148 -9.03 -9.04 2.68
C ASN A 148 -9.16 -8.66 4.17
N GLN A 149 -8.88 -7.39 4.50
CA GLN A 149 -8.97 -6.80 5.84
C GLN A 149 -10.02 -5.66 5.89
N PRO A 150 -11.30 -5.95 5.62
CA PRO A 150 -12.31 -4.91 5.50
C PRO A 150 -12.66 -4.20 6.82
N ASP A 151 -12.57 -4.89 7.95
CA ASP A 151 -12.87 -4.32 9.27
C ASP A 151 -11.87 -3.22 9.66
N ASP A 152 -10.62 -3.36 9.22
CA ASP A 152 -9.57 -2.36 9.40
C ASP A 152 -9.68 -1.19 8.39
N ALA A 153 -10.34 -1.40 7.25
CA ALA A 153 -10.44 -0.41 6.17
C ALA A 153 -11.42 0.72 6.49
N VAL A 154 -12.62 0.40 6.99
CA VAL A 154 -13.70 1.37 7.23
C VAL A 154 -13.29 2.50 8.19
N PRO A 155 -12.56 2.25 9.29
CA PRO A 155 -12.04 3.32 10.16
C PRO A 155 -11.22 4.39 9.42
N TRP A 156 -10.44 4.01 8.41
CA TRP A 156 -9.66 4.98 7.62
C TRP A 156 -10.55 5.84 6.73
N LEU A 157 -11.59 5.27 6.13
CA LEU A 157 -12.57 6.03 5.36
C LEU A 157 -13.32 7.05 6.24
N LYS A 158 -13.65 6.66 7.48
CA LYS A 158 -14.24 7.56 8.48
C LYS A 158 -13.28 8.71 8.85
N LYS A 159 -11.98 8.45 8.98
CA LYS A 159 -10.97 9.51 9.18
C LYS A 159 -10.91 10.47 7.99
N ALA A 160 -10.99 9.98 6.76
CA ALA A 160 -11.03 10.82 5.56
C ALA A 160 -12.26 11.77 5.57
N ILE A 161 -13.43 11.25 5.92
CA ILE A 161 -14.67 12.05 6.05
C ILE A 161 -14.56 13.07 7.18
N ALA A 162 -14.02 12.68 8.34
CA ALA A 162 -13.86 13.58 9.47
C ALA A 162 -12.95 14.76 9.14
N LEU A 163 -11.85 14.51 8.40
CA LEU A 163 -10.92 15.55 7.99
C LEU A 163 -11.47 16.43 6.86
N ARG A 164 -12.18 15.83 5.90
CA ARG A 164 -12.76 16.53 4.75
C ARG A 164 -14.17 16.00 4.48
N PRO A 165 -15.22 16.59 5.09
CA PRO A 165 -16.59 16.08 4.99
C PRO A 165 -17.17 16.05 3.57
N ASN A 166 -16.65 16.88 2.66
CA ASN A 166 -17.05 16.91 1.25
C ASN A 166 -16.21 15.96 0.35
N TYR A 167 -15.36 15.09 0.93
CA TYR A 167 -14.51 14.18 0.17
C TYR A 167 -15.28 12.95 -0.32
N SER A 168 -15.92 13.09 -1.48
CA SER A 168 -16.77 12.05 -2.09
C SER A 168 -16.15 10.65 -2.19
N PRO A 169 -14.84 10.47 -2.52
CA PRO A 169 -14.25 9.14 -2.64
C PRO A 169 -14.41 8.27 -1.38
N ALA A 170 -14.39 8.87 -0.18
CA ALA A 170 -14.55 8.12 1.05
C ALA A 170 -15.96 7.54 1.22
N TYR A 171 -17.00 8.32 0.90
CA TYR A 171 -18.39 7.84 0.92
C TYR A 171 -18.63 6.74 -0.12
N ALA A 172 -18.05 6.88 -1.32
CA ALA A 172 -18.14 5.86 -2.35
C ALA A 172 -17.56 4.52 -1.87
N ARG A 173 -16.38 4.53 -1.23
CA ARG A 173 -15.76 3.31 -0.70
C ARG A 173 -16.52 2.68 0.46
N ILE A 174 -17.09 3.48 1.37
CA ILE A 174 -17.93 2.94 2.45
C ILE A 174 -19.21 2.33 1.86
N SER A 175 -19.81 2.96 0.84
CA SER A 175 -20.95 2.40 0.13
C SER A 175 -20.61 1.06 -0.51
N ASP A 176 -19.48 0.97 -1.22
CA ASP A 176 -19.02 -0.29 -1.85
C ASP A 176 -18.90 -1.41 -0.80
N TYR A 177 -18.30 -1.11 0.35
CA TYR A 177 -18.21 -2.05 1.47
C TYR A 177 -19.57 -2.58 1.95
N TYR A 178 -20.56 -1.70 2.14
CA TYR A 178 -21.90 -2.13 2.56
C TYR A 178 -22.64 -2.91 1.48
N VAL A 179 -22.44 -2.57 0.20
CA VAL A 179 -22.97 -3.36 -0.93
C VAL A 179 -22.39 -4.78 -0.92
N GLU A 180 -21.08 -4.92 -0.74
CA GLU A 180 -20.41 -6.23 -0.66
C GLU A 180 -20.88 -7.07 0.54
N LYS A 181 -21.24 -6.42 1.65
CA LYS A 181 -21.87 -7.07 2.82
C LYS A 181 -23.35 -7.42 2.61
N GLY A 182 -23.96 -7.02 1.50
CA GLY A 182 -25.39 -7.19 1.23
C GLY A 182 -26.29 -6.18 1.94
N ASP A 183 -25.73 -5.22 2.68
CA ASP A 183 -26.48 -4.15 3.36
C ASP A 183 -26.67 -2.95 2.43
N LYS A 184 -27.54 -3.14 1.44
CA LYS A 184 -27.88 -2.12 0.45
C LYS A 184 -28.51 -0.88 1.07
N ALA A 185 -29.22 -1.02 2.19
CA ALA A 185 -29.88 0.09 2.87
C ALA A 185 -28.85 1.06 3.47
N GLU A 186 -27.83 0.54 4.16
CA GLU A 186 -26.77 1.37 4.71
C GLU A 186 -25.91 1.99 3.59
N ALA A 187 -25.63 1.25 2.50
CA ALA A 187 -24.96 1.82 1.32
C ALA A 187 -25.70 3.06 0.76
N VAL A 188 -27.02 2.96 0.55
CA VAL A 188 -27.86 4.10 0.11
C VAL A 188 -27.78 5.28 1.08
N LYS A 189 -27.83 5.01 2.39
CA LYS A 189 -27.74 6.05 3.42
C LYS A 189 -26.40 6.77 3.38
N ILE A 190 -25.29 6.03 3.24
CA ILE A 190 -23.93 6.59 3.12
C ILE A 190 -23.81 7.47 1.86
N LEU A 191 -24.33 7.02 0.72
CA LEU A 191 -24.32 7.83 -0.51
C LEU A 191 -25.12 9.13 -0.33
N LYS A 192 -26.32 9.07 0.27
CA LYS A 192 -27.14 10.26 0.56
C LYS A 192 -26.43 11.24 1.49
N GLN A 193 -25.73 10.74 2.52
CA GLN A 193 -24.89 11.58 3.38
C GLN A 193 -23.78 12.28 2.59
N GLY A 194 -23.05 11.55 1.75
CA GLY A 194 -21.99 12.10 0.92
C GLY A 194 -22.49 13.15 -0.07
N ILE A 195 -23.62 12.92 -0.73
CA ILE A 195 -24.27 13.87 -1.64
C ILE A 195 -24.62 15.18 -0.93
N ALA A 196 -25.17 15.09 0.28
CA ALA A 196 -25.52 16.27 1.09
C ALA A 196 -24.28 17.08 1.50
N LYS A 197 -23.13 16.44 1.72
CA LYS A 197 -21.90 17.13 2.13
C LYS A 197 -21.04 17.65 0.97
N SER A 198 -21.14 17.05 -0.21
CA SER A 198 -20.27 17.32 -1.36
C SER A 198 -20.85 18.28 -2.40
N ASN A 199 -21.90 19.04 -2.06
CA ASN A 199 -22.64 19.88 -3.00
C ASN A 199 -23.08 19.12 -4.25
N LYS A 200 -23.75 17.97 -4.05
CA LYS A 200 -24.28 17.11 -5.14
C LYS A 200 -23.21 16.53 -6.07
N SER A 201 -22.23 15.82 -5.50
CA SER A 201 -21.25 15.09 -6.30
C SER A 201 -21.91 14.11 -7.30
N ASP A 202 -21.70 14.36 -8.60
CA ASP A 202 -22.25 13.54 -9.69
C ASP A 202 -21.86 12.07 -9.57
N MET A 203 -20.62 11.79 -9.15
CA MET A 203 -20.15 10.42 -8.89
C MET A 203 -21.02 9.69 -7.86
N LEU A 204 -21.39 10.36 -6.76
CA LEU A 204 -22.20 9.74 -5.71
C LEU A 204 -23.66 9.59 -6.15
N ILE A 205 -24.18 10.57 -6.90
CA ILE A 205 -25.53 10.51 -7.47
C ILE A 205 -25.64 9.35 -8.46
N HIS A 206 -24.64 9.16 -9.32
CA HIS A 206 -24.60 8.07 -10.28
C HIS A 206 -24.64 6.72 -9.56
N ARG A 207 -23.74 6.52 -8.59
CA ARG A 207 -23.69 5.28 -7.78
C ARG A 207 -25.01 5.01 -7.04
N LEU A 208 -25.65 6.06 -6.50
CA LEU A 208 -26.94 5.92 -5.83
C LEU A 208 -28.02 5.46 -6.82
N ARG A 209 -28.07 6.05 -8.02
CA ARG A 209 -29.03 5.67 -9.06
C ARG A 209 -28.84 4.22 -9.52
N GLU A 210 -27.59 3.80 -9.76
CA GLU A 210 -27.25 2.41 -10.12
C GLU A 210 -27.70 1.44 -9.03
N LEU A 211 -27.45 1.79 -7.77
CA LEU A 211 -27.84 0.96 -6.64
C LEU A 211 -29.37 0.86 -6.54
N GLU A 212 -30.10 1.96 -6.67
CA GLU A 212 -31.57 1.96 -6.60
C GLU A 212 -32.21 1.21 -7.79
N SER A 213 -31.67 1.32 -9.00
CA SER A 213 -32.21 0.62 -10.18
C SER A 213 -32.09 -0.91 -10.06
N GLN A 214 -30.95 -1.40 -9.55
CA GLN A 214 -30.76 -2.83 -9.29
C GLN A 214 -31.73 -3.39 -8.23
N GLY A 215 -32.31 -2.53 -7.37
CA GLY A 215 -33.33 -2.94 -6.38
C GLY A 215 -34.73 -3.06 -6.97
N GLY A 216 -35.01 -2.32 -8.06
CA GLY A 216 -36.29 -2.37 -8.77
C GLY A 216 -36.47 -3.64 -9.60
N ASP A 217 -35.39 -4.24 -10.10
CA ASP A 217 -35.44 -5.43 -10.93
C ASP A 217 -35.67 -6.71 -10.11
N ALA A 218 -35.10 -6.82 -8.91
CA ALA A 218 -35.39 -7.90 -7.96
C ALA A 218 -36.84 -7.88 -7.44
N ALA A 219 -37.44 -6.69 -7.33
CA ALA A 219 -38.85 -6.54 -6.94
C ALA A 219 -39.84 -6.90 -8.07
N LYS A 220 -39.40 -6.88 -9.33
CA LYS A 220 -40.21 -7.27 -10.50
C LYS A 220 -40.15 -8.76 -10.78
N SER A 221 -39.04 -9.44 -10.48
CA SER A 221 -38.89 -10.89 -10.66
C SER A 221 -39.58 -11.74 -9.58
N GLY A 222 -39.96 -11.16 -8.45
CA GLY A 222 -40.78 -11.82 -7.40
C GLY A 222 -42.30 -11.81 -7.63
N LYS A 223 -42.78 -11.33 -8.80
CA LYS A 223 -44.21 -11.23 -9.15
C LYS A 223 -44.62 -12.06 -10.37
N ILE A 224 -44.00 -13.23 -10.56
CA ILE A 224 -44.54 -14.25 -11.47
C ILE A 224 -45.16 -15.33 -10.59
N LYS A 225 -46.48 -15.25 -10.43
CA LYS A 225 -47.32 -16.33 -9.88
C LYS A 225 -47.51 -17.41 -10.94
#